data_AF-A0A3C1CDW0-F1
#
_entry.id   AF-A0A3C1CDW0-F1
#
_cell.length_a   1.000
_cell.length_b   1.000
_cell.length_c   1.000
_cell.angle_alpha   90.00
_cell.angle_beta   90.00
_cell.angle_gamma   90.00
#
_symmetry.space_group_name_H-M   'P 1'
#
loop_
_entity.id
_entity.type
_entity.pdbx_description
1 polymer ?
#
loop_
_entity_poly.entity_id
_entity_poly.type
_entity_poly.pdbx_seq_one_letter_code
_entity_poly.pdbx_strand_id
1 'polypeptide(L)'
;MGNCTILDTEARLPVYSWAASLEEGALAQAVNCANLDPAFHHVAVMADGHQGYGVPIGAVLALDGAVSPYAVGNDIGCGMALVRSGISDTALLSPLPTRSGGQGPVARDELMGRVQHAIPAGNEQRRGDGAVRRHHDSS
;
A
#
# COMPACT_ATOMS: atom_id res chain seq x y z
N MET A 1 -0.16 -8.40 -19.92
CA MET A 1 0.28 -9.17 -18.74
C MET A 1 1.79 -9.25 -18.82
N GLY A 2 2.50 -8.73 -17.81
CA GLY A 2 3.96 -8.75 -17.79
C GLY A 2 4.48 -10.19 -17.82
N ASN A 3 5.57 -10.43 -18.54
CA ASN A 3 6.24 -11.71 -18.56
C ASN A 3 6.85 -12.00 -17.17
N CYS A 4 6.62 -13.20 -16.66
CA CYS A 4 7.33 -13.70 -15.50
C CYS A 4 8.73 -14.16 -15.91
N THR A 5 9.75 -13.75 -15.16
CA THR A 5 11.14 -14.22 -15.31
C THR A 5 11.48 -15.13 -14.13
N ILE A 6 12.01 -16.32 -14.41
CA ILE A 6 12.67 -17.13 -13.38
C ILE A 6 14.07 -16.57 -13.22
N LEU A 7 14.42 -16.14 -12.02
CA LEU A 7 15.73 -15.58 -11.74
C LEU A 7 16.73 -16.73 -11.61
N ASP A 8 17.85 -16.58 -12.31
CA ASP A 8 18.98 -17.50 -12.20
C ASP A 8 19.71 -17.22 -10.88
N THR A 9 19.44 -18.05 -9.87
CA THR A 9 19.98 -17.89 -8.52
C THR A 9 20.39 -19.24 -7.96
N GLU A 10 21.42 -19.26 -7.12
CA GLU A 10 21.89 -20.46 -6.40
C GLU A 10 21.02 -20.80 -5.17
N ALA A 11 19.77 -20.32 -5.10
CA ALA A 11 18.88 -20.54 -3.97
C ALA A 11 18.28 -21.95 -3.97
N ARG A 12 17.95 -22.45 -2.77
CA ARG A 12 17.31 -23.77 -2.57
C ARG A 12 15.97 -23.89 -3.29
N LEU A 13 15.21 -22.80 -3.37
CA LEU A 13 13.93 -22.72 -4.07
C LEU A 13 14.01 -21.71 -5.22
N PRO A 14 13.25 -21.92 -6.32
CA PRO A 14 13.22 -20.97 -7.41
C PRO A 14 12.62 -19.62 -6.99
N VAL A 15 13.14 -18.54 -7.59
CA VAL A 15 12.62 -17.19 -7.42
C VAL A 15 12.01 -16.72 -8.75
N TYR A 16 10.72 -16.39 -8.72
CA TYR A 16 9.97 -15.81 -9.84
C TYR A 16 9.86 -14.30 -9.67
N SER A 17 10.02 -13.54 -10.74
CA SER A 17 9.86 -12.09 -10.74
C SER A 17 8.98 -11.61 -11.88
N TRP A 18 8.06 -10.71 -11.57
CA TRP A 18 7.28 -9.91 -12.53
C TRP A 18 7.78 -8.46 -12.62
N ALA A 19 8.80 -8.10 -11.86
CA ALA A 19 9.41 -6.78 -11.94
C ALA A 19 10.26 -6.65 -13.22
N ALA A 20 10.23 -5.47 -13.84
CA ALA A 20 11.07 -5.19 -15.01
C ALA A 20 12.56 -5.28 -14.67
N SER A 21 12.93 -4.82 -13.47
CA SER A 21 14.23 -5.03 -12.85
C SER A 21 14.05 -5.05 -11.33
N LEU A 22 14.78 -5.92 -10.63
CA LEU A 22 14.86 -5.89 -9.18
C LEU A 22 16.14 -5.20 -8.74
N GLU A 23 16.04 -4.37 -7.72
CA GLU A 23 17.22 -3.86 -7.06
C GLU A 23 17.97 -4.96 -6.31
N GLU A 24 19.27 -4.76 -6.12
CA GLU A 24 20.16 -5.75 -5.54
C GLU A 24 19.69 -6.22 -4.15
N GLY A 25 19.22 -5.30 -3.32
CA GLY A 25 18.73 -5.65 -1.98
C GLY A 25 17.42 -6.44 -1.99
N ALA A 26 16.50 -6.15 -2.91
CA ALA A 26 15.28 -6.94 -3.09
C ALA A 26 15.60 -8.35 -3.58
N LEU A 27 16.52 -8.47 -4.53
CA LEU A 27 17.01 -9.77 -5.02
C LEU A 27 17.65 -10.57 -3.89
N ALA A 28 18.56 -9.95 -3.12
CA ALA A 28 19.22 -10.60 -2.00
C ALA A 28 18.21 -11.09 -0.94
N GLN A 29 17.19 -10.28 -0.63
CA GLN A 29 16.12 -10.69 0.27
C GLN A 29 15.28 -11.84 -0.28
N ALA A 30 14.95 -11.84 -1.58
CA ALA A 30 14.22 -12.94 -2.22
C ALA A 30 15.02 -14.24 -2.19
N VAL A 31 16.34 -14.17 -2.46
CA VAL A 31 17.26 -15.31 -2.37
C VAL A 31 17.35 -15.84 -0.93
N ASN A 32 17.45 -14.95 0.06
CA ASN A 32 17.44 -15.35 1.48
C ASN A 32 16.13 -16.05 1.85
N CYS A 33 14.99 -15.52 1.41
CA CYS A 33 13.67 -16.14 1.64
C CYS A 33 13.59 -17.53 1.01
N ALA A 34 14.09 -17.70 -0.21
CA ALA A 34 14.11 -18.97 -0.91
C ALA A 34 15.01 -20.03 -0.23
N ASN A 35 15.97 -19.59 0.58
CA ASN A 35 16.87 -20.45 1.35
C ASN A 35 16.36 -20.79 2.75
N LEU A 36 15.29 -20.16 3.25
CA LEU A 36 14.74 -20.48 4.57
C LEU A 36 14.25 -21.92 4.62
N ASP A 37 14.67 -22.71 5.61
CA ASP A 37 14.23 -24.09 5.81
C ASP A 37 12.70 -24.29 5.72
N PRO A 38 11.84 -23.48 6.38
CA PRO A 38 10.40 -23.65 6.30
C PRO A 38 9.78 -23.17 4.97
N ALA A 39 10.53 -22.50 4.09
CA ALA A 39 9.96 -22.07 2.81
C ALA A 39 9.65 -23.27 1.92
N PHE A 40 8.53 -23.21 1.19
CA PHE A 40 8.14 -24.29 0.28
C PHE A 40 7.61 -23.77 -1.07
N HIS A 41 7.76 -24.61 -2.10
CA HIS A 41 7.52 -24.34 -3.54
C HIS A 41 8.44 -23.30 -4.19
N HIS A 42 8.29 -22.00 -3.89
CA HIS A 42 9.00 -20.91 -4.54
C HIS A 42 8.81 -19.57 -3.83
N VAL A 43 9.62 -18.58 -4.20
CA VAL A 43 9.39 -17.16 -3.86
C VAL A 43 8.93 -16.44 -5.11
N ALA A 44 7.89 -15.61 -5.00
CA ALA A 44 7.39 -14.79 -6.10
C ALA A 44 7.51 -13.30 -5.75
N VAL A 45 8.08 -12.51 -6.64
CA VAL A 45 8.23 -11.05 -6.48
C VAL A 45 7.38 -10.35 -7.53
N MET A 46 6.43 -9.53 -7.07
CA MET A 46 5.48 -8.81 -7.92
C MET A 46 6.14 -7.67 -8.69
N ALA A 47 5.40 -7.07 -9.62
CA ALA A 47 5.93 -6.05 -10.54
C ALA A 47 6.39 -4.74 -9.84
N ASP A 48 5.85 -4.47 -8.65
CA ASP A 48 6.19 -3.36 -7.75
C ASP A 48 7.21 -3.77 -6.67
N GLY A 49 7.81 -4.95 -6.82
CA GLY A 49 8.73 -5.53 -5.86
C GLY A 49 9.97 -4.68 -5.62
N HIS A 50 10.28 -4.42 -4.35
CA HIS A 50 11.45 -3.68 -3.92
C HIS A 50 11.88 -4.12 -2.51
N GLN A 51 13.02 -3.61 -2.06
CA GLN A 51 13.70 -3.95 -0.83
C GLN A 51 12.81 -3.54 0.33
N GLY A 52 12.48 -4.53 1.15
CA GLY A 52 11.79 -4.36 2.41
C GLY A 52 12.72 -4.58 3.58
N TYR A 53 12.20 -5.21 4.62
CA TYR A 53 12.96 -5.59 5.80
C TYR A 53 12.94 -7.12 5.93
N GLY A 54 14.02 -7.78 5.49
CA GLY A 54 14.16 -9.25 5.50
C GLY A 54 13.44 -9.96 4.36
N VAL A 55 12.21 -9.54 4.04
CA VAL A 55 11.41 -9.98 2.89
C VAL A 55 11.19 -8.78 1.96
N PRO A 56 11.26 -8.93 0.63
CA PRO A 56 10.96 -7.83 -0.29
C PRO A 56 9.50 -7.40 -0.14
N ILE A 57 9.24 -6.09 -0.21
CA ILE A 57 7.88 -5.59 -0.40
C ILE A 57 7.38 -6.09 -1.76
N GLY A 58 6.11 -6.51 -1.82
CA GLY A 58 5.55 -7.13 -3.02
C GLY A 58 6.00 -8.58 -3.25
N ALA A 59 6.57 -9.25 -2.24
CA ALA A 59 6.87 -10.69 -2.35
C ALA A 59 5.76 -11.57 -1.78
N VAL A 60 5.64 -12.78 -2.32
CA VAL A 60 4.87 -13.89 -1.77
C VAL A 60 5.86 -14.96 -1.32
N LEU A 61 5.78 -15.31 -0.04
CA LEU A 61 6.57 -16.35 0.62
C LEU A 61 5.63 -17.31 1.34
N ALA A 62 5.61 -18.57 0.91
CA ALA A 62 4.86 -19.61 1.58
C ALA A 62 5.80 -20.38 2.54
N LEU A 63 5.39 -20.51 3.81
CA LEU A 63 6.12 -21.22 4.85
C LEU A 63 5.27 -22.39 5.39
N ASP A 64 5.90 -23.54 5.61
CA ASP A 64 5.29 -24.69 6.27
C ASP A 64 5.69 -24.72 7.76
N GLY A 65 4.69 -24.85 8.64
CA GLY A 65 4.90 -24.90 10.09
C GLY A 65 5.50 -23.65 10.74
N ALA A 66 5.61 -22.53 10.03
CA ALA A 66 6.25 -21.31 10.52
C ALA A 66 5.52 -20.02 10.08
N VAL A 67 5.74 -18.94 10.82
CA VAL A 67 5.29 -17.58 10.49
C VAL A 67 6.48 -16.64 10.52
N SER A 68 6.60 -15.78 9.50
CA SER A 68 7.57 -14.69 9.47
C SER A 68 6.84 -13.36 9.65
N PRO A 69 7.00 -12.65 10.78
CA PRO A 69 6.43 -11.30 10.96
C PRO A 69 6.89 -10.32 9.88
N TYR A 70 8.12 -10.48 9.40
CA TYR A 70 8.68 -9.66 8.32
C TYR A 70 8.03 -9.91 6.96
N ALA A 71 7.48 -11.10 6.73
CA ALA A 71 6.67 -11.37 5.53
C ALA A 71 5.28 -10.72 5.59
N VAL A 72 4.78 -10.38 6.78
CA VAL A 72 3.51 -9.65 6.97
C VAL A 72 3.73 -8.15 6.82
N GLY A 73 4.84 -7.63 7.36
CA GLY A 73 5.18 -6.22 7.36
C GLY A 73 4.84 -5.53 8.69
N ASN A 74 5.37 -4.32 8.87
CA ASN A 74 5.22 -3.57 10.12
C ASN A 74 3.80 -3.00 10.31
N ASP A 75 3.15 -2.62 9.21
CA ASP A 75 1.75 -2.14 9.21
C ASP A 75 0.80 -3.30 8.89
N ILE A 76 0.53 -4.11 9.92
CA ILE A 76 -0.29 -5.32 9.81
C ILE A 76 -1.73 -4.95 9.48
N GLY A 77 -2.25 -5.47 8.37
CA GLY A 77 -3.59 -5.17 7.90
C GLY A 77 -3.66 -3.93 7.02
N CYS A 78 -2.52 -3.34 6.65
CA CYS A 78 -2.47 -2.37 5.57
C CYS A 78 -3.11 -2.95 4.30
N GLY A 79 -3.99 -2.18 3.67
CA GLY A 79 -4.78 -2.63 2.54
C GLY A 79 -5.73 -1.54 2.05
N MET A 80 -6.51 -1.89 1.05
CA MET A 80 -7.42 -0.96 0.38
C MET A 80 -8.87 -1.38 0.57
N ALA A 81 -9.74 -0.40 0.81
CA ALA A 81 -11.19 -0.55 0.76
C ALA A 81 -11.75 0.28 -0.41
N LEU A 82 -12.66 -0.32 -1.18
CA LEU A 82 -13.35 0.34 -2.28
C LEU A 82 -14.86 0.39 -1.99
N VAL A 83 -15.44 1.59 -1.99
CA VAL A 83 -16.88 1.80 -1.75
C VAL A 83 -17.51 2.49 -2.97
N ARG A 84 -18.60 1.91 -3.48
CA ARG A 84 -19.35 2.46 -4.62
C ARG A 84 -20.39 3.48 -4.13
N SER A 85 -20.31 4.72 -4.61
CA SER A 85 -21.19 5.83 -4.18
C SER A 85 -22.47 5.99 -5.01
N GLY A 86 -22.52 5.43 -6.23
CA GLY A 86 -23.63 5.62 -7.18
C GLY A 86 -23.63 6.98 -7.90
N ILE A 87 -22.65 7.85 -7.62
CA ILE A 87 -22.47 9.14 -8.30
C ILE A 87 -21.79 8.90 -9.64
N SER A 88 -22.31 9.50 -10.72
CA SER A 88 -21.68 9.42 -12.04
C SER A 88 -20.49 10.38 -12.14
N ASP A 89 -19.56 10.08 -13.04
CA ASP A 89 -18.43 10.97 -13.34
C ASP A 89 -18.90 12.38 -13.72
N THR A 90 -19.88 12.48 -14.61
CA THR A 90 -20.46 13.78 -15.00
C THR A 90 -21.03 14.55 -13.80
N ALA A 91 -21.75 13.89 -12.89
CA ALA A 91 -22.30 14.54 -11.71
C ALA A 91 -21.20 14.98 -10.72
N LEU A 92 -20.15 14.16 -10.56
CA LEU A 92 -19.01 14.46 -9.69
C LEU A 92 -18.19 15.65 -10.20
N LEU A 93 -18.09 15.81 -11.52
CA LEU A 93 -17.32 16.86 -12.18
C LEU A 93 -18.14 18.12 -12.51
N SER A 94 -19.45 18.11 -12.26
CA SER A 94 -20.32 19.26 -12.51
C SER A 94 -20.34 20.26 -11.33
N PRO A 95 -20.52 21.57 -11.59
CA PRO A 95 -20.82 22.54 -10.54
C PRO A 95 -22.10 22.20 -9.79
N LEU A 96 -22.06 22.33 -8.45
CA LEU A 96 -23.26 22.19 -7.63
C LEU A 96 -24.21 23.38 -7.85
N PRO A 97 -25.53 23.16 -7.89
CA PRO A 97 -26.48 24.26 -7.94
C PRO A 97 -26.47 25.04 -6.63
N THR A 98 -26.47 26.37 -6.70
CA THR A 98 -26.64 27.22 -5.52
C THR A 98 -28.11 27.56 -5.27
N ARG A 99 -28.45 27.91 -4.02
CA ARG A 99 -29.81 28.37 -3.66
C ARG A 99 -30.25 29.61 -4.43
N SER A 100 -29.31 30.43 -4.89
CA SER A 100 -29.59 31.63 -5.68
C SER A 100 -29.70 31.37 -7.19
N GLY A 101 -29.62 30.10 -7.64
CA GLY A 101 -29.71 29.72 -9.05
C GLY A 101 -28.41 29.88 -9.85
N GLY A 102 -27.30 30.25 -9.20
CA GLY A 102 -25.97 30.29 -9.81
C GLY A 102 -25.20 28.96 -9.68
N GLN A 103 -24.01 28.90 -10.27
CA GLN A 103 -23.11 27.76 -10.17
C GLN A 103 -22.23 27.86 -8.92
N GLY A 104 -22.20 26.79 -8.14
CA GLY A 104 -21.36 26.63 -6.97
C GLY A 104 -20.04 25.94 -7.30
N PRO A 105 -19.30 25.46 -6.28
CA PRO A 105 -18.09 24.68 -6.51
C PRO A 105 -18.39 23.36 -7.24
N VAL A 106 -17.36 22.80 -7.88
CA VAL A 106 -17.43 21.47 -8.47
C VAL A 106 -17.71 20.44 -7.36
N ALA A 107 -18.64 19.51 -7.60
CA ALA A 107 -19.08 18.54 -6.59
C ALA A 107 -17.92 17.71 -6.00
N ARG A 108 -16.92 17.37 -6.82
CA ARG A 108 -15.67 16.73 -6.37
C ARG A 108 -14.98 17.53 -5.27
N ASP A 109 -14.80 18.83 -5.45
CA ASP A 109 -14.01 19.65 -4.53
C ASP A 109 -14.73 19.82 -3.19
N GLU A 110 -16.06 20.01 -3.23
CA GLU A 110 -16.92 20.01 -2.04
C GLU A 110 -16.86 18.66 -1.31
N LEU A 111 -16.96 17.54 -2.03
CA LEU A 111 -16.88 16.20 -1.45
C LEU A 111 -15.52 15.95 -0.79
N MET A 112 -14.42 16.29 -1.48
CA MET A 112 -13.07 16.13 -0.94
C MET A 112 -12.84 17.01 0.29
N GLY A 113 -13.36 18.23 0.31
CA GLY A 113 -13.34 19.09 1.50
C GLY A 113 -14.06 18.46 2.69
N ARG A 114 -15.24 17.85 2.46
CA ARG A 114 -15.97 17.12 3.51
C ARG A 114 -15.24 15.88 3.98
N VAL A 115 -14.65 15.11 3.07
CA VAL A 115 -13.84 13.92 3.40
C VAL A 115 -12.65 14.32 4.26
N GLN A 116 -11.89 15.35 3.86
CA GLN A 116 -10.74 15.85 4.61
C GLN A 116 -11.13 16.36 6.00
N HIS A 117 -12.31 16.96 6.14
CA HIS A 117 -12.80 17.40 7.44
C HIS A 117 -13.27 16.24 8.33
N ALA A 118 -13.95 15.25 7.74
CA ALA A 118 -14.55 14.14 8.47
C ALA A 118 -13.57 13.01 8.82
N ILE A 119 -12.51 12.84 8.03
CA ILE A 119 -11.49 11.80 8.22
C ILE A 119 -10.21 12.46 8.75
N PRO A 120 -9.88 12.29 10.04
CA PRO A 120 -8.60 12.75 10.57
C PRO A 120 -7.46 12.04 9.86
N ALA A 121 -6.51 12.80 9.34
CA ALA A 121 -5.27 12.31 8.76
C ALA A 121 -4.07 12.95 9.49
N GLY A 122 -2.98 12.20 9.63
CA GLY A 122 -1.78 12.63 10.34
C GLY A 122 -1.34 11.61 11.40
N ASN A 123 -0.17 11.85 11.98
CA ASN A 123 0.44 11.05 13.03
C ASN A 123 0.15 11.59 14.45
N GLU A 124 -0.75 12.57 14.57
CA GLU A 124 -1.11 13.16 15.84
C GLU A 124 -1.93 12.20 16.70
N GLN A 125 -1.40 11.85 17.87
CA GLN A 125 -2.07 11.01 18.84
C GLN A 125 -3.29 11.76 19.41
N ARG A 126 -4.51 11.36 19.06
CA ARG A 126 -5.72 11.81 19.76
C ARG A 126 -5.73 11.21 21.18
N ARG A 127 -5.05 11.85 22.14
CA ARG A 127 -5.30 11.60 23.57
C ARG A 127 -6.75 11.99 23.85
N GLY A 128 -7.47 11.15 24.59
CA GLY A 128 -8.94 11.07 24.66
C GLY A 128 -9.77 12.31 25.03
N ASP A 129 -9.21 13.52 25.09
CA ASP A 129 -9.96 14.73 25.46
C ASP A 129 -9.90 15.79 24.35
N GLY A 130 -10.85 15.69 23.42
CA GLY A 130 -11.60 16.80 22.79
C GLY A 130 -10.91 18.06 22.21
N ALA A 131 -9.59 18.23 22.26
CA ALA A 131 -8.93 19.45 21.81
C ALA A 131 -7.68 19.14 20.99
N VAL A 132 -7.75 19.40 19.69
CA VAL A 132 -6.58 19.42 18.80
C VAL A 132 -5.78 20.68 19.14
N ARG A 133 -4.60 20.53 19.79
CA ARG A 133 -3.63 21.62 19.94
C ARG A 133 -2.55 21.46 18.88
N ARG A 134 -2.43 22.46 18.01
CA ARG A 134 -1.32 22.55 17.05
C ARG A 134 -0.03 22.76 17.83
N HIS A 135 0.93 21.85 17.71
CA HIS A 135 2.28 22.08 18.16
C HIS A 135 2.95 23.08 17.20
N HIS A 136 3.31 24.26 17.71
CA HIS A 136 4.27 25.14 17.05
C HIS A 136 5.65 24.75 17.57
N ASP A 137 6.42 24.02 16.76
CA ASP A 137 7.85 23.88 16.98
C ASP A 137 8.54 25.10 16.38
N SER A 138 8.96 26.01 17.25
CA SER A 138 9.95 27.04 16.96
C SER A 138 11.34 26.40 17.01
N SER A 139 11.99 26.29 15.85
CA SER A 139 13.45 26.23 15.71
C SER A 139 14.00 27.62 15.38
#